data_AF-A0A655AU45-F1
#
_entry.id   AF-A0A655AU45-F1
#
_cell.length_a   1.000
_cell.length_b   1.000
_cell.length_c   1.000
_cell.angle_alpha   90.00
_cell.angle_beta   90.00
_cell.angle_gamma   90.00
#
_symmetry.space_group_name_H-M   'P 1'
#
loop_
_entity.id
_entity.type
_entity.pdbx_description
1 polymer ?
#
loop_
_entity_poly.entity_id
_entity_poly.type
_entity_poly.pdbx_seq_one_letter_code
_entity_poly.pdbx_strand_id
1 'polypeptide(L)'
;MLWGDARVGNVLYRDFQPVAVLDWEMVALGPRELDVAWMIFAHRVFQELAGLATLPGLPEVMREDDVRATYQALTGVELGDLHWFYVYSGVMWACVFMRTGARRVHFGEIEKPDDVESLFYHAGLMKHLLGEEH
;
A
#
# COMPACT_ATOMS: atom_id res chain seq x y z
N MET A 1 0.05 5.82 -17.74
CA MET A 1 0.34 4.39 -17.47
C MET A 1 0.63 4.30 -15.99
N LEU A 2 -0.02 3.35 -15.32
CA LEU A 2 0.19 3.02 -13.93
C LEU A 2 0.92 1.68 -13.86
N TRP A 3 1.92 1.59 -12.99
CA TRP A 3 2.60 0.34 -12.69
C TRP A 3 1.67 -0.62 -11.95
N GLY A 4 0.85 -0.14 -11.01
CA GLY A 4 -0.10 -0.97 -10.27
C GLY A 4 0.40 -1.30 -8.87
N ASP A 5 1.09 -2.43 -8.68
CA ASP A 5 1.68 -2.77 -7.37
C ASP A 5 2.98 -1.99 -7.11
N ALA A 6 2.85 -0.67 -7.12
CA ALA A 6 3.93 0.30 -7.16
C ALA A 6 4.61 0.51 -5.80
N ARG A 7 5.40 -0.46 -5.34
CA ARG A 7 6.05 -0.44 -4.03
C ARG A 7 7.50 -0.91 -4.06
N VAL A 8 8.30 -0.45 -3.10
CA VAL A 8 9.73 -0.80 -2.99
C VAL A 8 9.99 -2.31 -2.92
N GLY A 9 9.04 -3.08 -2.38
CA GLY A 9 9.15 -4.54 -2.33
C GLY A 9 9.11 -5.25 -3.69
N ASN A 10 8.74 -4.54 -4.76
CA ASN A 10 8.69 -5.05 -6.13
C ASN A 10 9.78 -4.45 -7.04
N VAL A 11 10.82 -3.87 -6.45
CA VAL A 11 11.97 -3.34 -7.17
C VAL A 11 13.23 -4.08 -6.73
N LEU A 12 14.03 -4.55 -7.68
CA LEU A 12 15.38 -5.04 -7.38
C LEU A 12 16.32 -3.86 -7.29
N TYR A 13 17.19 -3.88 -6.29
CA TYR A 13 18.18 -2.83 -6.05
C TYR A 13 19.59 -3.38 -6.07
N ARG A 14 20.53 -2.57 -6.55
CA ARG A 14 21.96 -2.71 -6.26
C ARG A 14 22.46 -1.34 -5.81
N ASP A 15 23.15 -1.29 -4.68
CA ASP A 15 23.69 -0.05 -4.11
C ASP A 15 22.63 1.07 -4.01
N PHE A 16 21.48 0.73 -3.43
CA PHE A 16 20.32 1.63 -3.25
C PHE A 16 19.73 2.22 -4.54
N GLN A 17 20.15 1.74 -5.72
CA GLN A 17 19.60 2.15 -7.01
C GLN A 17 18.74 1.05 -7.64
N PRO A 18 17.56 1.37 -8.19
CA PRO A 18 16.73 0.40 -8.92
C PRO A 18 17.49 -0.19 -10.11
N VAL A 19 17.44 -1.51 -10.26
CA VAL A 19 18.00 -2.23 -11.43
C VAL A 19 16.96 -3.04 -12.20
N ALA A 20 15.80 -3.30 -11.60
CA ALA A 20 14.62 -3.83 -12.28
C ALA A 20 13.34 -3.46 -11.52
N VAL A 21 12.31 -3.05 -12.24
CA VAL A 21 10.95 -2.85 -11.72
C VAL A 21 10.13 -4.08 -12.11
N LEU A 22 9.63 -4.80 -11.12
CA LEU A 22 8.97 -6.10 -11.28
C LEU A 22 7.46 -5.98 -11.06
N ASP A 23 6.79 -7.12 -11.18
CA ASP A 23 5.41 -7.31 -10.71
C ASP A 23 4.38 -6.33 -11.32
N TRP A 24 4.16 -6.50 -12.62
CA TRP A 24 3.27 -5.67 -13.43
C TRP A 24 1.85 -6.24 -13.53
N GLU A 25 1.45 -7.13 -12.63
CA GLU A 25 0.15 -7.81 -12.71
C GLU A 25 -1.07 -6.87 -12.54
N MET A 26 -0.86 -5.70 -11.94
CA MET A 26 -1.86 -4.65 -11.74
C MET A 26 -1.71 -3.45 -12.70
N VAL A 27 -0.93 -3.57 -13.77
CA VAL A 27 -0.68 -2.49 -14.74
C VAL A 27 -1.99 -1.94 -15.33
N ALA A 28 -2.13 -0.62 -15.40
CA ALA A 28 -3.36 0.02 -15.83
C ALA A 28 -3.16 1.38 -16.53
N LEU A 29 -4.24 1.93 -17.06
CA LEU A 29 -4.37 3.36 -17.35
C LEU A 29 -5.29 3.99 -16.32
N GLY A 30 -4.87 5.11 -15.75
CA GLY A 30 -5.61 5.79 -14.70
C GLY A 30 -4.90 7.05 -14.20
N PRO A 31 -5.46 7.70 -13.17
CA PRO A 31 -4.89 8.88 -12.54
C PRO A 31 -3.56 8.53 -11.85
N ARG A 32 -2.56 9.40 -12.00
CA ARG A 32 -1.20 9.21 -11.48
C ARG A 32 -1.15 9.09 -9.96
N GLU A 33 -2.12 9.72 -9.30
CA GLU A 33 -2.32 9.71 -7.86
C GLU A 33 -2.49 8.28 -7.34
N LEU A 34 -3.00 7.35 -8.15
CA LEU A 34 -3.17 5.96 -7.72
C LEU A 34 -1.84 5.27 -7.42
N ASP A 35 -0.83 5.37 -8.31
CA ASP A 35 0.49 4.77 -8.07
C ASP A 35 1.22 5.47 -6.90
N VAL A 36 1.11 6.80 -6.82
CA VAL A 36 1.77 7.56 -5.74
C VAL A 36 1.15 7.22 -4.39
N ALA A 37 -0.18 7.20 -4.30
CA ALA A 37 -0.90 6.82 -3.10
C ALA A 37 -0.62 5.37 -2.71
N TRP A 38 -0.59 4.45 -3.68
CA TRP A 38 -0.29 3.04 -3.43
C TRP A 38 1.09 2.87 -2.78
N MET A 39 2.12 3.55 -3.29
CA MET A 39 3.47 3.47 -2.78
C MET A 39 3.57 3.89 -1.30
N ILE A 40 2.95 5.04 -0.96
CA ILE A 40 2.90 5.57 0.41
C ILE A 40 2.08 4.63 1.30
N PHE A 41 0.91 4.22 0.83
CA PHE A 41 -0.02 3.39 1.60
C PHE A 41 0.54 2.00 1.89
N ALA A 42 1.24 1.38 0.93
CA ALA A 42 1.90 0.09 1.13
C ALA A 42 2.90 0.14 2.29
N HIS A 43 3.70 1.20 2.39
CA HIS A 43 4.59 1.39 3.54
C HIS A 43 3.81 1.62 4.85
N ARG A 44 2.70 2.38 4.79
CA ARG A 44 1.86 2.63 5.96
C ARG A 44 1.22 1.35 6.52
N VAL A 45 0.80 0.41 5.67
CA VAL A 45 0.34 -0.93 6.08
C VAL A 45 1.46 -1.70 6.79
N PHE A 46 2.70 -1.60 6.32
CA PHE A 46 3.84 -2.25 6.98
C PHE A 46 4.25 -1.58 8.30
N GLN A 47 4.10 -0.25 8.41
CA GLN A 47 4.24 0.43 9.70
C GLN A 47 3.19 -0.04 10.69
N GLU A 48 1.94 -0.21 10.27
CA GLU A 48 0.87 -0.73 11.13
C GLU A 48 1.21 -2.15 11.64
N LEU A 49 1.67 -3.04 10.74
CA LEU A 49 2.13 -4.38 11.11
C LEU A 49 3.31 -4.35 12.09
N ALA A 50 4.27 -3.44 11.92
CA ALA A 50 5.37 -3.26 12.86
C ALA A 50 4.86 -2.81 14.24
N GLY A 51 3.90 -1.88 14.28
CA GLY A 51 3.26 -1.42 15.51
C GLY A 51 2.52 -2.54 16.24
N LEU A 52 1.76 -3.38 15.52
CA LEU A 52 1.11 -4.58 16.06
C LEU A 52 2.13 -5.59 16.62
N ALA A 53 3.32 -5.63 16.06
CA ALA A 53 4.44 -6.45 16.54
C ALA A 53 5.29 -5.75 17.62
N THR A 54 4.88 -4.58 18.13
CA THR A 54 5.61 -3.76 19.12
C THR A 54 7.01 -3.32 18.66
N LEU A 55 7.20 -3.19 17.34
CA LEU A 55 8.44 -2.73 16.71
C LEU A 55 8.30 -1.26 16.29
N PRO A 56 9.40 -0.48 16.32
CA PRO A 56 9.37 0.94 15.97
C PRO A 56 9.20 1.21 14.47
N GLY A 57 9.35 0.18 13.62
CA GLY A 57 9.25 0.34 12.17
C GLY A 57 10.30 1.29 11.59
N LEU A 58 9.88 2.09 10.61
CA LEU A 58 10.70 3.03 9.82
C LEU A 58 9.83 4.28 9.52
N PRO A 59 9.54 5.11 10.53
CA PRO A 59 8.55 6.18 10.42
C PRO A 59 8.95 7.28 9.43
N GLU A 60 10.25 7.47 9.19
CA GLU A 60 10.76 8.47 8.25
C GLU A 60 10.82 8.00 6.79
N VAL A 61 10.47 6.74 6.51
CA VAL A 61 10.45 6.21 5.14
C VAL A 61 9.07 6.44 4.53
N MET A 62 9.03 6.82 3.24
CA MET A 62 7.79 6.99 2.46
C MET A 62 6.75 7.91 3.11
N ARG A 63 7.19 8.97 3.78
CA ARG A 63 6.28 10.02 4.26
C ARG A 63 5.65 10.75 3.08
N GLU A 64 4.37 11.10 3.21
CA GLU A 64 3.61 11.70 2.10
C GLU A 64 4.21 13.03 1.63
N ASP A 65 4.62 13.88 2.57
CA ASP A 65 5.26 15.17 2.28
C ASP A 65 6.51 15.01 1.41
N ASP A 66 7.41 14.10 1.78
CA ASP A 66 8.65 13.81 1.06
C ASP A 66 8.39 13.22 -0.32
N VAL A 67 7.46 12.26 -0.42
CA VAL A 67 7.10 11.60 -1.68
C VAL A 67 6.43 12.58 -2.65
N ARG A 68 5.47 13.38 -2.16
CA ARG A 68 4.80 14.42 -2.96
C ARG A 68 5.80 15.45 -3.47
N ALA A 69 6.65 15.98 -2.59
CA ALA A 69 7.64 16.98 -2.97
C ALA A 69 8.60 16.45 -4.04
N THR A 70 9.12 15.24 -3.86
CA THR A 70 10.03 14.60 -4.83
C THR A 70 9.34 14.35 -6.17
N TYR A 71 8.13 13.77 -6.15
CA TYR A 71 7.39 13.49 -7.37
C TYR A 71 7.10 14.78 -8.16
N GLN A 72 6.55 15.79 -7.48
CA GLN A 72 6.16 17.06 -8.11
C GLN A 72 7.38 17.81 -8.66
N ALA A 73 8.52 17.79 -7.96
CA ALA A 73 9.76 18.41 -8.44
C ALA A 73 10.30 17.73 -9.70
N LEU A 74 10.21 16.40 -9.80
CA LEU A 74 10.69 15.64 -10.96
C LEU A 74 9.75 15.72 -12.17
N THR A 75 8.44 15.82 -11.96
CA THR A 75 7.47 15.81 -13.05
C THR A 75 6.96 17.20 -13.45
N GLY A 76 7.11 18.20 -12.60
CA GLY A 76 6.50 19.53 -12.78
C GLY A 76 4.97 19.50 -12.78
N VAL A 77 4.37 18.49 -12.12
CA VAL A 77 2.92 18.29 -12.08
C VAL A 77 2.46 18.18 -10.65
N GLU A 78 1.46 18.99 -10.28
CA GLU A 78 0.79 18.92 -8.99
C GLU A 78 -0.02 17.63 -8.88
N LEU A 79 0.04 17.01 -7.69
CA LEU A 79 -0.79 15.87 -7.34
C LEU A 79 -2.06 16.36 -6.67
N GLY A 80 -3.20 15.77 -7.04
CA GLY A 80 -4.43 15.94 -6.28
C GLY A 80 -4.29 15.44 -4.83
N ASP A 81 -5.38 15.59 -4.06
CA ASP A 81 -5.49 14.96 -2.75
C ASP A 81 -5.43 13.43 -2.90
N LEU A 82 -4.54 12.80 -2.13
CA LEU A 82 -4.33 11.36 -2.16
C LEU A 82 -5.29 10.59 -1.26
N HIS A 83 -6.08 11.27 -0.41
CA HIS A 83 -6.99 10.68 0.56
C HIS A 83 -7.88 9.59 -0.05
N TRP A 84 -8.61 9.93 -1.12
CA TRP A 84 -9.50 8.99 -1.80
C TRP A 84 -8.73 7.77 -2.32
N PHE A 85 -7.52 7.98 -2.84
CA PHE A 85 -6.66 6.92 -3.37
C PHE A 85 -6.08 6.04 -2.25
N TYR A 86 -5.89 6.55 -1.03
CA TYR A 86 -5.55 5.72 0.13
C TYR A 86 -6.69 4.80 0.54
N VAL A 87 -7.91 5.32 0.62
CA VAL A 87 -9.10 4.50 0.89
C VAL A 87 -9.25 3.41 -0.16
N TYR A 88 -9.09 3.78 -1.44
CA TYR A 88 -9.16 2.83 -2.55
C TYR A 88 -8.05 1.77 -2.49
N SER A 89 -6.82 2.17 -2.14
CA SER A 89 -5.70 1.25 -1.91
C SER A 89 -5.98 0.28 -0.77
N GLY A 90 -6.61 0.75 0.31
CA GLY A 90 -7.07 -0.08 1.42
C GLY A 90 -8.02 -1.19 0.98
N VAL A 91 -8.98 -0.90 0.10
CA VAL A 91 -9.88 -1.93 -0.44
C VAL A 91 -9.11 -2.98 -1.23
N MET A 92 -8.17 -2.57 -2.08
CA MET A 92 -7.33 -3.49 -2.85
C MET A 92 -6.45 -4.38 -1.96
N TRP A 93 -5.86 -3.83 -0.89
CA TRP A 93 -5.13 -4.63 0.12
C TRP A 93 -6.04 -5.64 0.82
N ALA A 94 -7.27 -5.25 1.18
CA ALA A 94 -8.24 -6.17 1.77
C ALA A 94 -8.55 -7.35 0.83
N CYS A 95 -8.72 -7.09 -0.48
CA CYS A 95 -8.88 -8.15 -1.48
C CYS A 95 -7.68 -9.13 -1.49
N VAL A 96 -6.45 -8.63 -1.42
CA VAL A 96 -5.24 -9.46 -1.33
C VAL A 96 -5.26 -10.33 -0.07
N PHE A 97 -5.64 -9.77 1.09
CA PHE A 97 -5.75 -10.53 2.33
C PHE A 97 -6.85 -11.59 2.28
N MET A 98 -8.00 -11.30 1.65
CA MET A 98 -9.06 -12.30 1.43
C MET A 98 -8.58 -13.48 0.60
N ARG A 99 -7.85 -13.22 -0.50
CA ARG A 99 -7.30 -14.29 -1.36
C ARG A 99 -6.20 -15.08 -0.65
N THR A 100 -5.39 -14.40 0.17
CA THR A 100 -4.36 -15.04 1.00
C THR A 100 -4.99 -15.95 2.05
N GLY A 101 -6.00 -15.46 2.79
CA GLY A 101 -6.75 -16.26 3.76
C GLY A 101 -7.42 -17.48 3.13
N ALA A 102 -8.13 -17.30 2.01
CA ALA A 102 -8.75 -18.41 1.29
C ALA A 102 -7.74 -19.50 0.87
N ARG A 103 -6.56 -19.09 0.40
CA ARG A 103 -5.48 -20.00 0.02
C ARG A 103 -4.91 -20.73 1.24
N ARG A 104 -4.66 -20.04 2.35
CA ARG A 104 -4.16 -20.66 3.60
C ARG A 104 -5.15 -21.69 4.15
N VAL A 105 -6.45 -21.39 4.15
CA VAL A 105 -7.50 -22.33 4.55
C VAL A 105 -7.53 -23.55 3.63
N HIS A 106 -7.49 -23.34 2.31
CA HIS A 106 -7.49 -24.44 1.35
C HIS A 106 -6.34 -25.42 1.56
N PHE A 107 -5.15 -24.91 1.91
CA PHE A 107 -3.96 -25.72 2.17
C PHE A 107 -3.80 -26.17 3.64
N GLY A 108 -4.77 -25.87 4.51
CA GLY A 108 -4.76 -26.30 5.92
C GLY A 108 -3.74 -25.57 6.81
N GLU A 109 -3.23 -24.40 6.41
CA GLU A 109 -2.29 -23.59 7.21
C GLU A 109 -2.99 -22.86 8.36
N ILE A 110 -4.25 -22.46 8.15
CA ILE A 110 -5.09 -21.81 9.16
C ILE A 110 -6.52 -22.35 9.11
N GLU A 111 -7.26 -22.19 10.19
CA GLU A 111 -8.72 -22.35 10.18
C GLU A 111 -9.38 -21.14 9.51
N LYS A 112 -10.55 -21.35 8.91
CA LYS A 112 -11.33 -20.24 8.35
C LYS A 112 -11.76 -19.33 9.50
N PRO A 113 -11.43 -18.03 9.48
CA PRO A 113 -11.88 -17.12 10.51
C PRO A 113 -13.41 -16.93 10.43
N ASP A 114 -14.04 -16.79 11.59
CA ASP A 114 -15.48 -16.47 11.67
C ASP A 114 -15.79 -15.10 11.09
N ASP A 115 -14.89 -14.13 11.32
CA ASP A 115 -14.92 -12.79 10.75
C ASP A 115 -13.74 -12.59 9.79
N VAL A 116 -14.02 -12.32 8.52
CA VAL A 116 -12.99 -12.10 7.49
C VAL A 116 -12.19 -10.81 7.74
N GLU A 117 -12.78 -9.81 8.39
CA GLU A 117 -12.08 -8.55 8.69
C GLU A 117 -10.92 -8.73 9.68
N SER A 118 -10.91 -9.84 10.43
CA SER A 118 -9.77 -10.21 11.28
C SER A 118 -8.45 -10.41 10.50
N LEU A 119 -8.53 -10.62 9.18
CA LEU A 119 -7.37 -10.71 8.28
C LEU A 119 -6.87 -9.34 7.81
N PHE A 120 -7.60 -8.26 8.06
CA PHE A 120 -7.30 -6.92 7.57
C PHE A 120 -6.56 -6.11 8.65
N TYR A 121 -5.24 -6.28 8.70
CA TYR A 121 -4.39 -5.57 9.65
C TYR A 121 -4.51 -4.03 9.54
N HIS A 122 -4.91 -3.53 8.37
CA HIS A 122 -5.11 -2.11 8.08
C HIS A 122 -6.56 -1.62 8.31
N ALA A 123 -7.45 -2.44 8.89
CA ALA A 123 -8.84 -2.04 9.09
C ALA A 123 -8.99 -0.80 10.00
N GLY A 124 -8.16 -0.68 11.04
CA GLY A 124 -8.13 0.51 11.91
C GLY A 124 -7.74 1.78 11.13
N LEU A 125 -6.75 1.64 10.25
CA LEU A 125 -6.28 2.72 9.38
C LEU A 125 -7.34 3.15 8.36
N MET A 126 -8.06 2.20 7.77
CA MET A 126 -9.18 2.51 6.89
C MET A 126 -10.33 3.21 7.62
N LYS A 127 -10.66 2.78 8.84
CA LYS A 127 -11.71 3.43 9.67
C LYS A 127 -11.35 4.87 10.02
N HIS A 128 -10.07 5.16 10.27
CA HIS A 128 -9.61 6.52 10.50
C HIS A 128 -9.79 7.40 9.26
N LEU A 129 -9.28 6.94 8.11
CA LEU A 129 -9.42 7.64 6.83
C LEU A 129 -10.90 7.90 6.49
N LEU A 130 -11.77 6.89 6.59
CA LEU A 130 -13.20 7.06 6.30
C LEU A 130 -13.94 8.05 7.21
N GLY A 131 -13.33 8.45 8.34
CA GLY A 131 -13.87 9.45 9.25
C GLY A 131 -13.39 10.89 8.98
N GLU A 132 -12.47 11.08 8.02
CA GLU A 132 -11.96 12.41 7.63
C GLU A 132 -12.91 13.06 6.60
N GLU A 133 -13.01 14.40 6.61
CA GLU A 133 -13.76 15.20 5.63
C GLU A 133 -12.74 15.96 4.75
N HIS A 134 -12.78 15.74 3.43
CA HIS A 134 -11.86 16.30 2.43
C HIS A 134 -12.60 17.08 1.34
#